data_AF-A0A821NFT4-F1
#
_entry.id   AF-A0A821NFT4-F1
#
_cell.length_a   1.000
_cell.length_b   1.000
_cell.length_c   1.000
_cell.angle_alpha   90.00
_cell.angle_beta   90.00
_cell.angle_gamma   90.00
#
_symmetry.space_group_name_H-M   'P 1'
#
loop_
_entity.id
_entity.type
_entity.pdbx_description
1 polymer ?
#
loop_
_entity_poly.entity_id
_entity_poly.type
_entity_poly.pdbx_seq_one_letter_code
_entity_poly.pdbx_strand_id
1 'polypeptide(L)'
;HINNAVYGFPHLMCTYFLFTRGERIAAASTIDQLIAALGDVPSEDYRLIGNMDSSWDLPLLWINSYQESSKSSAEAAANAVHGYTKSSFKNMLKLTGLCNRSRGENHCLDGKFKKDSNMPTVLFKENKTAAMFGFSEQLFSILKDGKLDDYDNIKLIPLPIGTAHNQPLFFTDAFVFRRNMSDDVLN
;
A
#
# COMPACT_ATOMS: atom_id res chain seq x y z
N HIS A 1 7.70 2.01 -22.02
CA HIS A 1 8.45 1.69 -23.24
C HIS A 1 9.65 0.82 -22.86
N ILE A 2 9.94 -0.22 -23.62
CA ILE A 2 11.18 -0.99 -23.49
C ILE A 2 11.92 -0.81 -24.81
N ASN A 3 13.16 -0.28 -24.78
CA ASN A 3 13.93 0.06 -25.98
C ASN A 3 13.13 0.93 -26.99
N ASN A 4 12.43 1.96 -26.50
CA ASN A 4 11.52 2.84 -27.24
C ASN A 4 10.26 2.18 -27.87
N ALA A 5 10.06 0.87 -27.74
CA ALA A 5 8.86 0.20 -28.21
C ALA A 5 7.75 0.17 -27.14
N VAL A 6 6.49 0.26 -27.60
CA VAL A 6 5.28 0.08 -26.78
C VAL A 6 4.85 -1.38 -26.87
N TYR A 7 4.71 -2.04 -25.72
CA TYR A 7 4.34 -3.46 -25.64
C TYR A 7 2.95 -3.69 -25.05
N GLY A 8 2.26 -2.63 -24.64
CA GLY A 8 0.91 -2.72 -24.11
C GLY A 8 0.27 -1.34 -23.94
N PHE A 9 -1.05 -1.35 -23.80
CA PHE A 9 -1.87 -0.18 -23.55
C PHE A 9 -2.29 -0.15 -22.08
N PRO A 10 -1.93 0.90 -21.31
CA PRO A 10 -2.24 0.97 -19.88
C PRO A 10 -3.75 1.02 -19.67
N HIS A 11 -4.25 0.28 -18.68
CA HIS A 11 -5.67 0.18 -18.35
C HIS A 11 -5.94 0.63 -16.91
N LEU A 12 -5.26 0.03 -15.92
CA LEU A 12 -5.41 0.39 -14.51
C LEU A 12 -4.06 0.79 -13.94
N MET A 13 -4.07 1.79 -13.06
CA MET A 13 -2.92 2.19 -12.27
C MET A 13 -3.27 2.08 -10.80
N CYS A 14 -2.42 1.40 -10.02
CA CYS A 14 -2.63 1.23 -8.59
C CYS A 14 -1.33 1.41 -7.80
N THR A 15 -1.45 1.68 -6.51
CA THR A 15 -0.35 1.68 -5.54
C THR A 15 -0.93 1.34 -4.16
N TYR A 16 -0.07 1.10 -3.18
CA TYR A 16 -0.51 1.03 -1.79
C TYR A 16 -0.80 2.44 -1.30
N PHE A 17 -2.08 2.72 -1.06
CA PHE A 17 -2.52 3.93 -0.40
C PHE A 17 -2.67 3.68 1.10
N LEU A 18 -2.41 4.72 1.88
CA LEU A 18 -2.85 4.86 3.26
C LEU A 18 -4.18 5.61 3.26
N PHE A 19 -5.19 5.00 3.86
CA PHE A 19 -6.50 5.55 4.10
C PHE A 19 -6.57 5.99 5.55
N THR A 20 -7.01 7.23 5.78
CA THR A 20 -7.18 7.74 7.14
C THR A 20 -8.24 8.83 7.18
N ARG A 21 -8.75 9.13 8.37
CA ARG A 21 -9.55 10.33 8.64
C ARG A 21 -8.73 11.42 9.34
N GLY A 22 -7.55 11.09 9.88
CA GLY A 22 -6.71 12.00 10.66
C GLY A 22 -5.79 12.86 9.80
N GLU A 23 -5.86 14.18 9.97
CA GLU A 23 -4.99 15.16 9.26
C GLU A 23 -3.50 14.88 9.47
N ARG A 24 -3.10 14.62 10.72
CA ARG A 24 -1.69 14.36 11.06
C ARG A 24 -1.16 13.09 10.39
N ILE A 25 -2.00 12.08 10.23
CA ILE A 25 -1.66 10.83 9.54
C ILE A 25 -1.54 11.09 8.03
N ALA A 26 -2.48 11.85 7.46
CA ALA A 26 -2.44 12.24 6.04
C ALA A 26 -1.28 13.17 5.68
N ALA A 27 -0.72 13.89 6.65
CA ALA A 27 0.47 14.72 6.46
C ALA A 27 1.81 13.95 6.52
N ALA A 28 1.77 12.66 6.89
CA ALA A 28 2.98 11.84 6.95
C ALA A 28 3.52 11.53 5.55
N SER A 29 4.82 11.71 5.36
CA SER A 29 5.52 11.47 4.09
C SER A 29 6.69 10.50 4.22
N THR A 30 6.96 10.01 5.43
CA THR A 30 7.95 8.96 5.72
C THR A 30 7.41 8.01 6.79
N ILE A 31 8.02 6.83 6.91
CA ILE A 31 7.62 5.85 7.93
C ILE A 31 7.75 6.39 9.36
N ASP A 32 8.76 7.22 9.64
CA ASP A 32 8.98 7.80 10.96
C ASP A 32 7.93 8.86 11.30
N GLN A 33 7.51 9.65 10.31
CA GLN A 33 6.39 10.58 10.46
C GLN A 33 5.07 9.83 10.66
N LEU A 34 4.86 8.72 9.95
CA LEU A 34 3.68 7.88 10.12
C LEU A 34 3.63 7.27 11.53
N ILE A 35 4.74 6.74 12.02
CA ILE A 35 4.85 6.25 13.41
C ILE A 35 4.52 7.36 14.39
N ALA A 36 5.11 8.55 14.23
CA ALA A 36 4.86 9.68 15.11
C ALA A 36 3.39 10.12 15.04
N ALA A 37 2.73 10.06 13.88
CA ALA A 37 1.33 10.42 13.72
C ALA A 37 0.37 9.41 14.37
N LEU A 38 0.72 8.12 14.32
CA LEU A 38 -0.06 7.03 14.93
C LEU A 38 0.27 6.78 16.41
N GLY A 39 1.32 7.42 16.95
CA GLY A 39 1.81 7.19 18.31
C GLY A 39 0.78 7.50 19.40
N ASP A 40 -0.12 8.44 19.15
CA ASP A 40 -1.18 8.86 20.09
C ASP A 40 -2.40 7.92 20.08
N VAL A 41 -2.45 6.96 19.15
CA VAL A 41 -3.54 5.98 19.07
C VAL A 41 -3.28 4.86 20.08
N PRO A 42 -4.24 4.52 20.96
CA PRO A 42 -4.09 3.42 21.91
C PRO A 42 -3.72 2.11 21.19
N SER A 43 -2.83 1.30 21.76
CA SER A 43 -2.41 0.02 21.17
C SER A 43 -3.47 -1.10 21.28
N GLU A 44 -4.50 -0.88 22.09
CA GLU A 44 -5.72 -1.71 22.15
C GLU A 44 -6.51 -1.61 20.83
N ASP A 45 -6.46 -0.42 20.22
CA ASP A 45 -7.06 -0.10 18.94
C ASP A 45 -6.12 -0.47 17.80
N TYR A 46 -6.70 -0.72 16.63
CA TYR A 46 -5.92 -0.89 15.42
C TYR A 46 -5.31 0.46 15.04
N ARG A 47 -3.98 0.60 15.15
CA ARG A 47 -3.30 1.81 14.66
C ARG A 47 -3.24 1.81 13.14
N LEU A 48 -2.79 0.69 12.59
CA LEU A 48 -2.70 0.43 11.16
C LEU A 48 -3.17 -1.00 10.87
N ILE A 49 -3.95 -1.18 9.81
CA ILE A 49 -4.38 -2.49 9.32
C ILE A 49 -4.22 -2.62 7.81
N GLY A 50 -3.97 -3.85 7.38
CA GLY A 50 -3.87 -4.23 5.99
C GLY A 50 -3.22 -5.61 5.90
N ASN A 51 -3.39 -6.29 4.78
CA ASN A 51 -2.82 -7.62 4.62
C ASN A 51 -1.33 -7.54 4.29
N MET A 52 -0.49 -8.22 5.07
CA MET A 52 0.93 -8.43 4.77
C MET A 52 1.28 -9.93 4.68
N ASP A 53 0.32 -10.84 4.91
CA ASP A 53 0.51 -12.29 4.75
C ASP A 53 0.01 -12.78 3.37
N SER A 54 0.28 -11.99 2.33
CA SER A 54 -0.02 -12.34 0.94
C SER A 54 1.27 -12.61 0.18
N SER A 55 1.19 -13.49 -0.83
CA SER A 55 2.28 -13.70 -1.79
C SER A 55 2.59 -12.45 -2.63
N TRP A 56 1.69 -11.46 -2.61
CA TRP A 56 1.82 -10.21 -3.36
C TRP A 56 2.18 -9.04 -2.44
N ASP A 57 1.49 -8.88 -1.32
CA ASP A 57 1.60 -7.68 -0.50
C ASP A 57 3.00 -7.49 0.11
N LEU A 58 3.56 -8.54 0.74
CA LEU A 58 4.85 -8.40 1.43
C LEU A 58 6.02 -8.10 0.47
N PRO A 59 6.19 -8.81 -0.66
CA PRO A 59 7.22 -8.47 -1.63
C PRO A 59 7.06 -7.06 -2.21
N LEU A 60 5.83 -6.62 -2.49
CA LEU A 60 5.61 -5.30 -3.06
C LEU A 60 5.85 -4.17 -2.06
N LEU A 61 5.40 -4.33 -0.81
CA LEU A 61 5.70 -3.38 0.26
C LEU A 61 7.22 -3.28 0.49
N TRP A 62 7.95 -4.39 0.37
CA TRP A 62 9.41 -4.39 0.39
C TRP A 62 10.02 -3.56 -0.75
N ILE A 63 9.59 -3.78 -1.99
CA ILE A 63 10.09 -3.04 -3.16
C ILE A 63 9.75 -1.56 -3.03
N ASN A 64 8.54 -1.22 -2.61
CA ASN A 64 8.12 0.17 -2.40
C ASN A 64 8.94 0.85 -1.28
N SER A 65 9.19 0.15 -0.16
CA SER A 65 10.05 0.63 0.93
C SER A 65 11.48 0.90 0.45
N TYR A 66 12.01 0.05 -0.42
CA TYR A 66 13.31 0.27 -1.06
C TYR A 66 13.30 1.49 -1.97
N GLN A 67 12.32 1.59 -2.87
CA GLN A 67 12.22 2.70 -3.80
C GLN A 67 12.14 4.04 -3.08
N GLU A 68 11.23 4.16 -2.10
CA GLU A 68 11.05 5.38 -1.30
C GLU A 68 12.22 5.68 -0.35
N SER A 69 13.15 4.74 -0.14
CA SER A 69 14.36 4.97 0.66
C SER A 69 15.60 5.23 -0.21
N SER A 70 15.51 5.02 -1.52
CA SER A 70 16.62 5.17 -2.45
C SER A 70 16.71 6.60 -2.95
N LYS A 71 17.93 7.06 -3.26
CA LYS A 71 18.13 8.32 -4.00
C LYS A 71 17.79 8.06 -5.46
N SER A 72 16.49 8.09 -5.79
CA SER A 72 15.90 8.10 -7.14
C SER A 72 16.75 7.47 -8.25
N SER A 73 16.51 6.19 -8.55
CA SER A 73 16.88 5.62 -9.85
C SER A 73 15.65 4.94 -10.45
N ALA A 74 15.47 5.06 -11.77
CA ALA A 74 14.45 4.30 -12.51
C ALA A 74 14.60 2.77 -12.31
N GLU A 75 15.76 2.34 -11.81
CA GLU A 75 16.12 0.97 -11.52
C GLU A 75 15.91 0.57 -10.05
N ALA A 76 15.44 1.48 -9.17
CA ALA A 76 15.34 1.21 -7.74
C ALA A 76 14.49 -0.04 -7.44
N ALA A 77 13.37 -0.21 -8.14
CA ALA A 77 12.53 -1.40 -8.02
C ALA A 77 13.25 -2.69 -8.47
N ALA A 78 14.03 -2.63 -9.56
CA ALA A 78 14.84 -3.77 -10.02
C ALA A 78 16.00 -4.05 -9.06
N ASN A 79 16.62 -3.02 -8.49
CA ASN A 79 17.68 -3.18 -7.49
C ASN A 79 17.15 -3.79 -6.19
N ALA A 80 15.89 -3.53 -5.83
CA ALA A 80 15.26 -4.12 -4.65
C ALA A 80 15.15 -5.65 -4.71
N VAL A 81 15.07 -6.24 -5.93
CA VAL A 81 15.04 -7.71 -6.09
C VAL A 81 16.44 -8.35 -6.08
N HIS A 82 17.49 -7.55 -6.26
CA HIS A 82 18.88 -8.01 -6.31
C HIS A 82 19.70 -7.66 -5.06
N GLY A 83 19.24 -6.69 -4.25
CA GLY A 83 19.98 -6.18 -3.10
C GLY A 83 19.13 -6.13 -1.84
N TYR A 84 19.60 -6.81 -0.78
CA TYR A 84 19.00 -6.69 0.54
C TYR A 84 19.62 -5.49 1.29
N THR A 85 19.00 -4.31 1.18
CA THR A 85 19.44 -3.15 1.97
C THR A 85 18.89 -3.25 3.39
N LYS A 86 19.75 -3.00 4.38
CA LYS A 86 19.35 -3.01 5.80
C LYS A 86 18.30 -1.94 6.12
N SER A 87 18.24 -0.84 5.37
CA SER A 87 17.28 0.25 5.58
C SER A 87 15.84 -0.17 5.25
N SER A 88 15.62 -0.83 4.10
CA SER A 88 14.29 -1.28 3.68
C SER A 88 13.72 -2.31 4.66
N PHE A 89 14.55 -3.22 5.16
CA PHE A 89 14.14 -4.15 6.21
C PHE A 89 13.75 -3.46 7.51
N LYS A 90 14.52 -2.48 7.96
CA LYS A 90 14.18 -1.70 9.16
C LYS A 90 12.85 -0.95 8.99
N ASN A 91 12.58 -0.41 7.80
CA ASN A 91 11.31 0.25 7.51
C ASN A 91 10.14 -0.74 7.48
N MET A 92 10.35 -1.93 6.93
CA MET A 92 9.34 -2.99 7.00
C MET A 92 9.07 -3.42 8.45
N LEU A 93 10.09 -3.57 9.29
CA LEU A 93 9.92 -3.85 10.72
C LEU A 93 9.15 -2.74 11.44
N LYS A 94 9.41 -1.48 11.09
CA LYS A 94 8.65 -0.32 11.60
C LYS A 94 7.18 -0.40 11.20
N LEU A 95 6.91 -0.65 9.91
CA LEU A 95 5.56 -0.77 9.37
C LEU A 95 4.79 -1.93 10.01
N THR A 96 5.39 -3.11 10.10
CA THR A 96 4.74 -4.27 10.74
C THR A 96 4.52 -4.02 12.23
N GLY A 97 5.41 -3.27 12.89
CA GLY A 97 5.25 -2.82 14.27
C GLY A 97 4.01 -1.95 14.50
N LEU A 98 3.55 -1.19 13.50
CA LEU A 98 2.31 -0.41 13.58
C LEU A 98 1.05 -1.29 13.57
N CYS A 99 1.15 -2.53 13.13
CA CYS A 99 0.06 -3.51 13.19
C CYS A 99 -0.02 -4.27 14.52
N ASN A 100 0.93 -4.07 15.44
CA ASN A 100 0.95 -4.76 16.73
C ASN A 100 -0.16 -4.24 17.66
N ARG A 101 -0.78 -5.17 18.38
CA ARG A 101 -1.82 -4.88 19.40
C ARG A 101 -1.31 -5.10 20.82
N SER A 102 -2.11 -4.67 21.81
CA SER A 102 -1.84 -4.73 23.26
C SER A 102 -1.46 -6.13 23.82
N ARG A 103 -1.66 -7.22 23.07
CA ARG A 103 -1.31 -8.60 23.45
C ARG A 103 -0.27 -9.28 22.56
N GLY A 104 0.45 -8.51 21.75
CA GLY A 104 1.44 -9.05 20.80
C GLY A 104 0.82 -9.68 19.56
N GLU A 105 -0.50 -9.59 19.38
CA GLU A 105 -1.18 -9.97 18.14
C GLU A 105 -0.77 -9.04 17.00
N ASN A 106 -0.58 -9.60 15.80
CA ASN A 106 -0.35 -8.83 14.59
C ASN A 106 -1.19 -9.42 13.44
N HIS A 107 -2.43 -8.90 13.31
CA HIS A 107 -3.39 -9.40 12.33
C HIS A 107 -2.99 -9.14 10.87
N CYS A 108 -2.02 -8.23 10.64
CA CYS A 108 -1.45 -8.00 9.32
C CYS A 108 -0.60 -9.19 8.86
N LEU A 109 -0.01 -9.97 9.78
CA LEU A 109 0.96 -11.03 9.49
C LEU A 109 0.54 -12.44 9.91
N ASP A 110 -0.48 -12.58 10.77
CA ASP A 110 -0.92 -13.89 11.28
C ASP A 110 -1.93 -14.63 10.38
N GLY A 111 -2.20 -14.07 9.19
CA GLY A 111 -3.12 -14.60 8.21
C GLY A 111 -4.59 -14.29 8.47
N LYS A 112 -4.95 -13.53 9.50
CA LYS A 112 -6.35 -13.16 9.77
C LYS A 112 -6.98 -12.36 8.64
N PHE A 113 -6.30 -11.29 8.18
CA PHE A 113 -6.78 -10.49 7.05
C PHE A 113 -6.62 -11.18 5.70
N LYS A 114 -5.83 -12.25 5.60
CA LYS A 114 -5.79 -13.11 4.41
C LYS A 114 -7.02 -14.01 4.31
N LYS A 115 -7.45 -14.59 5.44
CA LYS A 115 -8.65 -15.44 5.53
C LYS A 115 -9.93 -14.65 5.30
N ASP A 116 -9.96 -13.41 5.77
CA ASP A 116 -11.05 -12.47 5.53
C ASP A 116 -10.48 -11.14 5.01
N SER A 117 -10.37 -11.04 3.69
CA SER A 117 -9.81 -9.87 2.99
C SER A 117 -10.69 -8.63 3.09
N ASN A 118 -11.95 -8.77 3.47
CA ASN A 118 -12.87 -7.65 3.66
C ASN A 118 -12.79 -7.07 5.08
N MET A 119 -12.31 -7.84 6.05
CA MET A 119 -12.23 -7.41 7.46
C MET A 119 -11.50 -6.07 7.65
N PRO A 120 -10.34 -5.77 7.00
CA PRO A 120 -9.70 -4.47 7.15
C PRO A 120 -10.60 -3.29 6.77
N THR A 121 -11.29 -3.42 5.64
CA THR A 121 -12.23 -2.40 5.14
C THR A 121 -13.40 -2.21 6.09
N VAL A 122 -13.95 -3.30 6.63
CA VAL A 122 -15.04 -3.25 7.64
C VAL A 122 -14.57 -2.52 8.90
N LEU A 123 -13.40 -2.87 9.43
CA LEU A 123 -12.83 -2.22 10.63
C LEU A 123 -12.60 -0.72 10.41
N PHE A 124 -12.14 -0.31 9.22
CA PHE A 124 -11.96 1.10 8.87
C PHE A 124 -13.28 1.86 8.70
N LYS A 125 -14.28 1.23 8.07
CA LYS A 125 -15.64 1.79 7.95
C LYS A 125 -16.27 2.03 9.32
N GLU A 126 -16.07 1.11 10.27
CA GLU A 126 -16.60 1.17 11.63
C GLU A 126 -15.78 2.07 12.59
N ASN A 127 -14.78 2.81 12.08
CA ASN A 127 -13.88 3.64 12.91
C ASN A 127 -13.13 2.86 14.01
N LYS A 128 -12.89 1.56 13.80
CA LYS A 128 -12.14 0.69 14.72
C LYS A 128 -10.63 0.70 14.46
N THR A 129 -10.18 1.48 13.49
CA THR A 129 -8.76 1.71 13.20
C THR A 129 -8.50 3.19 12.89
N ALA A 130 -7.30 3.68 13.19
CA ALA A 130 -6.89 5.03 12.83
C ALA A 130 -6.50 5.15 11.34
N ALA A 131 -5.96 4.08 10.78
CA ALA A 131 -5.60 4.00 9.37
C ALA A 131 -5.70 2.56 8.83
N MET A 132 -5.90 2.43 7.53
CA MET A 132 -5.70 1.18 6.80
C MET A 132 -4.81 1.42 5.58
N PHE A 133 -4.16 0.38 5.07
CA PHE A 133 -3.46 0.45 3.79
C PHE A 133 -3.92 -0.63 2.82
N GLY A 134 -3.86 -0.32 1.53
CA GLY A 134 -4.30 -1.22 0.45
C GLY A 134 -4.41 -0.50 -0.88
N PHE A 135 -4.96 -1.17 -1.90
CA PHE A 135 -5.22 -0.55 -3.19
C PHE A 135 -6.45 0.36 -3.14
N SER A 136 -6.47 1.39 -4.00
CA SER A 136 -7.57 2.36 -4.14
C SER A 136 -8.94 1.72 -4.34
N GLU A 137 -9.00 0.53 -4.91
CA GLU A 137 -10.19 -0.26 -5.21
C GLU A 137 -10.98 -0.58 -3.92
N GLN A 138 -10.31 -0.61 -2.77
CA GLN A 138 -10.97 -0.76 -1.47
C GLN A 138 -11.88 0.43 -1.12
N LEU A 139 -11.69 1.62 -1.73
CA LEU A 139 -12.62 2.75 -1.60
C LEU A 139 -14.04 2.36 -1.97
N PHE A 140 -14.22 1.53 -3.00
CA PHE A 140 -15.55 1.07 -3.38
C PHE A 140 -16.23 0.37 -2.20
N SER A 141 -15.54 -0.57 -1.55
CA SER A 141 -16.09 -1.29 -0.39
C SER A 141 -16.29 -0.41 0.84
N ILE A 142 -15.46 0.62 1.03
CA ILE A 142 -15.63 1.60 2.12
C ILE A 142 -16.87 2.46 1.89
N LEU A 143 -17.07 2.95 0.66
CA LEU A 143 -18.05 3.98 0.32
C LEU A 143 -19.40 3.44 -0.18
N LYS A 144 -19.46 2.18 -0.66
CA LYS A 144 -20.67 1.63 -1.32
C LYS A 144 -21.96 1.71 -0.50
N ASP A 145 -21.86 1.68 0.83
CA ASP A 145 -23.00 1.87 1.75
C ASP A 145 -22.78 3.03 2.73
N GLY A 146 -21.88 3.97 2.39
CA GLY A 146 -21.57 5.15 3.19
C GLY A 146 -22.59 6.28 2.98
N LYS A 147 -22.55 7.29 3.85
CA LYS A 147 -23.27 8.56 3.66
C LYS A 147 -22.39 9.55 2.89
N LEU A 148 -22.98 10.58 2.29
CA LEU A 148 -22.23 11.63 1.59
C LEU A 148 -21.12 12.27 2.46
N ASP A 149 -21.37 12.46 3.76
CA ASP A 149 -20.37 12.98 4.69
C ASP A 149 -19.15 12.05 4.90
N ASP A 150 -19.27 10.75 4.58
CA ASP A 150 -18.14 9.82 4.65
C ASP A 150 -17.10 10.09 3.55
N TYR A 151 -17.51 10.72 2.43
CA TYR A 151 -16.65 10.97 1.28
C TYR A 151 -15.66 12.11 1.56
N ASP A 152 -16.08 13.17 2.25
CA ASP A 152 -15.25 14.34 2.53
C ASP A 152 -14.24 14.11 3.67
N ASN A 153 -14.46 13.08 4.48
CA ASN A 153 -13.67 12.81 5.68
C ASN A 153 -12.54 11.79 5.46
N ILE A 154 -12.53 11.06 4.35
CA ILE A 154 -11.53 10.03 4.07
C ILE A 154 -10.44 10.60 3.18
N LYS A 155 -9.21 10.51 3.66
CA LYS A 155 -8.00 10.96 2.96
C LYS A 155 -7.22 9.76 2.46
N LEU A 156 -6.74 9.88 1.23
CA LEU A 156 -5.85 8.91 0.61
C LEU A 156 -4.53 9.59 0.27
N ILE A 157 -3.45 9.00 0.76
CA ILE A 157 -2.08 9.34 0.38
C ILE A 157 -1.35 8.05 -0.01
N PRO A 158 -0.30 8.10 -0.84
CA PRO A 158 0.58 6.94 -0.99
C PRO A 158 1.12 6.51 0.37
N LEU A 159 1.17 5.21 0.64
CA LEU A 159 1.61 4.65 1.92
C LEU A 159 3.08 5.03 2.18
N PRO A 160 3.38 5.87 3.19
CA PRO A 160 4.74 6.35 3.41
C PRO A 160 5.56 5.30 4.17
N ILE A 161 6.35 4.51 3.44
CA ILE A 161 7.17 3.43 4.01
C ILE A 161 8.67 3.63 3.82
N GLY A 162 9.08 4.61 3.03
CA GLY A 162 10.47 5.02 2.92
C GLY A 162 10.93 6.06 3.94
N THR A 163 12.19 6.45 3.79
CA THR A 163 12.85 7.51 4.57
C THR A 163 13.21 8.75 3.75
N ALA A 164 13.07 8.70 2.42
CA ALA A 164 13.22 9.86 1.55
C ALA A 164 11.86 10.32 1.03
N HIS A 165 11.74 11.60 0.68
CA HIS A 165 10.48 12.15 0.21
C HIS A 165 10.12 11.68 -1.21
N ASN A 166 8.93 11.09 -1.34
CA ASN A 166 8.02 11.05 -2.50
C ASN A 166 8.50 10.40 -3.81
N GLN A 167 8.67 9.07 -3.79
CA GLN A 167 8.70 8.25 -5.03
C GLN A 167 7.85 6.97 -4.83
N PRO A 168 6.52 7.09 -4.65
CA PRO A 168 5.69 5.91 -4.48
C PRO A 168 5.78 5.00 -5.70
N LEU A 169 5.81 3.69 -5.46
CA LEU A 169 5.77 2.69 -6.50
C LEU A 169 4.34 2.53 -7.03
N PHE A 170 4.16 2.80 -8.32
CA PHE A 170 2.91 2.52 -9.03
C PHE A 170 3.03 1.25 -9.86
N PHE A 171 1.96 0.48 -9.88
CA PHE A 171 1.75 -0.67 -10.75
C PHE A 171 0.77 -0.28 -11.85
N THR A 172 0.93 -0.91 -13.01
CA THR A 172 0.02 -0.69 -14.13
C THR A 172 -0.33 -2.01 -14.77
N ASP A 173 -1.64 -2.29 -14.83
CA ASP A 173 -2.15 -3.35 -15.68
C ASP A 173 -2.27 -2.81 -17.09
N ALA A 174 -1.75 -3.56 -18.06
CA ALA A 174 -1.78 -3.19 -19.45
C ALA A 174 -2.35 -4.32 -20.30
N PHE A 175 -3.16 -3.96 -21.29
CA PHE A 175 -3.53 -4.89 -22.36
C PHE A 175 -2.33 -5.10 -23.28
N VAL A 176 -1.98 -6.35 -23.52
CA VAL A 176 -0.87 -6.73 -24.40
C VAL A 176 -1.38 -7.61 -25.51
N PHE A 177 -0.80 -7.47 -26.70
CA PHE A 177 -1.04 -8.42 -27.78
C PHE A 177 -0.12 -9.63 -27.63
N ARG A 178 -0.66 -10.82 -27.87
CA ARG A 178 0.16 -12.02 -27.93
C ARG A 178 1.10 -11.91 -29.13
N ARG A 179 2.36 -12.29 -28.94
CA ARG A 179 3.32 -12.41 -30.03
C ARG A 179 2.79 -13.37 -31.09
N ASN A 180 2.85 -12.96 -32.36
CA ASN A 180 2.36 -13.69 -33.53
C ASN A 180 0.82 -13.84 -33.62
N MET A 181 0.06 -12.86 -33.13
CA MET A 181 -1.35 -12.75 -33.52
C MET A 181 -1.47 -12.51 -35.03
N SER A 182 -2.42 -13.19 -35.68
CA SER A 182 -2.81 -12.90 -37.05
C SER A 182 -3.60 -11.59 -37.12
N ASP A 183 -3.51 -10.90 -38.25
CA ASP A 183 -4.19 -9.62 -38.46
C ASP A 183 -5.72 -9.71 -38.33
N ASP A 184 -6.29 -10.92 -38.48
CA ASP A 184 -7.73 -11.19 -38.42
C ASP A 184 -8.37 -11.03 -37.03
N VAL A 185 -7.58 -10.84 -35.96
CA VAL A 185 -8.10 -10.68 -34.58
C VAL A 185 -8.38 -9.20 -34.23
N LEU A 186 -8.03 -8.27 -35.12
CA LEU A 186 -8.20 -6.83 -34.94
C LEU A 186 -9.42 -6.25 -35.68
N ASN A 187 -10.12 -7.08 -36.46
CA ASN A 187 -11.36 -6.74 -37.18
C ASN A 187 -12.58 -7.38 -36.51
#